data_AF-U9T806-F1
#
_entry.id   AF-U9T806-F1
#
_cell.length_a   1.000
_cell.length_b   1.000
_cell.length_c   1.000
_cell.angle_alpha   90.00
_cell.angle_beta   90.00
_cell.angle_gamma   90.00
#
_symmetry.space_group_name_H-M   'P 1'
#
loop_
_entity.id
_entity.type
_entity.pdbx_description
1 polymer ?
#
loop_
_entity_poly.entity_id
_entity_poly.type
_entity_poly.pdbx_seq_one_letter_code
_entity_poly.pdbx_strand_id
1 'polypeptide(L)'
;DDGAAYRVFCSTFLAQCQNNGHLDHDKAALFVYLFIFGELFDSFLNRDISHKTRIIMAMRAYFFLSTWKNYIEQCAILHSAKWYNMNKSCISPQSFNIFCSLAESLVLLILAHRNYYSNYPFFLWEYGTEALEHLFGIARQLIPDFTYYELYKVISRVQHRDNILRSENISDIQEKKSAAGKII
;
A
#
# COMPACT_ATOMS: atom_id res chain seq x y z
N ASP A 1 -12.99 -2.02 -1.27
CA ASP A 1 -12.58 -2.05 0.14
C ASP A 1 -11.21 -2.69 0.20
N ASP A 2 -10.18 -1.88 0.37
CA ASP A 2 -8.78 -2.30 0.34
C ASP A 2 -8.42 -3.14 1.58
N GLY A 3 -9.19 -2.99 2.67
CA GLY A 3 -9.03 -3.83 3.85
C GLY A 3 -9.36 -5.29 3.57
N ALA A 4 -10.33 -5.58 2.69
CA ALA A 4 -10.62 -6.94 2.27
C ALA A 4 -9.48 -7.54 1.43
N ALA A 5 -8.90 -6.76 0.51
CA ALA A 5 -7.76 -7.20 -0.29
C ALA A 5 -6.54 -7.48 0.59
N TYR A 6 -6.23 -6.61 1.56
CA TYR A 6 -5.11 -6.82 2.49
C TYR A 6 -5.27 -8.12 3.30
N ARG A 7 -6.50 -8.43 3.75
CA ARG A 7 -6.81 -9.68 4.46
C ARG A 7 -6.67 -10.94 3.59
N VAL A 8 -6.76 -10.84 2.26
CA VAL A 8 -6.57 -11.99 1.36
C VAL A 8 -5.09 -12.38 1.28
N PHE A 9 -4.20 -11.41 1.32
CA PHE A 9 -2.75 -11.65 1.19
C PHE A 9 -2.02 -11.77 2.53
N CYS A 10 -2.73 -11.71 3.65
CA CYS A 10 -2.11 -11.81 4.96
C CYS A 10 -1.78 -13.26 5.36
N SER A 11 -0.89 -13.39 6.35
CA SER A 11 -0.43 -14.69 6.87
C SER A 11 -1.57 -15.58 7.37
N THR A 12 -2.64 -15.02 7.93
CA THR A 12 -3.78 -15.81 8.42
C THR A 12 -4.56 -16.48 7.30
N PHE A 13 -4.65 -15.85 6.13
CA PHE A 13 -5.31 -16.45 4.96
C PHE A 13 -4.39 -17.46 4.27
N LEU A 14 -3.08 -17.16 4.19
CA LEU A 14 -2.06 -18.13 3.74
C LEU A 14 -2.09 -19.43 4.56
N ALA A 15 -2.30 -19.35 5.87
CA ALA A 15 -2.43 -20.51 6.74
C ALA A 15 -3.64 -21.42 6.38
N GLN A 16 -4.67 -20.89 5.72
CA GLN A 16 -5.82 -21.71 5.24
C GLN A 16 -5.45 -22.64 4.07
N CYS A 17 -4.30 -22.39 3.44
CA CYS A 17 -3.73 -23.31 2.45
C CYS A 17 -2.95 -24.46 3.10
N GLN A 18 -2.83 -24.48 4.43
CA GLN A 18 -2.07 -25.48 5.17
C GLN A 18 -2.98 -26.28 6.10
N ASN A 19 -2.68 -27.57 6.26
CA ASN A 19 -3.31 -28.47 7.23
C ASN A 19 -2.22 -28.92 8.22
N ASN A 20 -2.33 -28.52 9.49
CA ASN A 20 -1.32 -28.82 10.54
C ASN A 20 0.11 -28.45 10.12
N GLY A 21 0.31 -27.26 9.54
CA GLY A 21 1.61 -26.76 9.09
C GLY A 21 2.13 -27.36 7.79
N HIS A 22 1.42 -28.31 7.18
CA HIS A 22 1.76 -28.90 5.89
C HIS A 22 0.93 -28.27 4.78
N LEU A 23 1.57 -27.91 3.67
CA LEU A 23 0.89 -27.35 2.50
C LEU A 23 -0.05 -28.40 1.90
N ASP A 24 -1.31 -28.01 1.74
CA ASP A 24 -2.30 -28.81 1.01
C ASP A 24 -1.93 -28.83 -0.48
N HIS A 25 -1.73 -30.02 -1.05
CA HIS A 25 -1.28 -30.19 -2.43
C HIS A 25 -2.24 -29.51 -3.43
N ASP A 26 -3.54 -29.56 -3.16
CA ASP A 26 -4.55 -28.97 -4.05
C ASP A 26 -4.53 -27.42 -3.99
N LYS A 27 -3.97 -26.85 -2.93
CA LYS A 27 -3.87 -25.40 -2.71
C LYS A 27 -2.46 -24.86 -2.96
N ALA A 28 -1.53 -25.69 -3.40
CA ALA A 28 -0.13 -25.30 -3.55
C ALA A 28 0.05 -24.11 -4.52
N ALA A 29 -0.63 -24.14 -5.66
CA ALA A 29 -0.58 -23.04 -6.63
C ALA A 29 -1.17 -21.74 -6.06
N LEU A 30 -2.28 -21.83 -5.33
CA LEU A 30 -2.91 -20.69 -4.66
C LEU A 30 -2.00 -20.12 -3.58
N PHE A 31 -1.37 -20.97 -2.76
CA PHE A 31 -0.41 -20.54 -1.74
C PHE A 31 0.75 -19.76 -2.34
N VAL A 32 1.37 -20.29 -3.41
CA VAL A 32 2.49 -19.61 -4.09
C VAL A 32 2.05 -18.25 -4.63
N TYR A 33 0.86 -18.18 -5.25
CA TYR A 33 0.30 -16.93 -5.75
C TYR A 33 0.12 -15.91 -4.62
N LEU A 34 -0.59 -16.29 -3.54
CA LEU A 34 -0.86 -15.42 -2.41
C LEU A 34 0.42 -14.96 -1.70
N PHE A 35 1.38 -15.87 -1.56
CA PHE A 35 2.65 -15.58 -0.90
C PHE A 35 3.45 -14.54 -1.68
N ILE A 36 3.61 -14.75 -2.99
CA ILE A 36 4.43 -13.87 -3.83
C ILE A 36 3.83 -12.46 -3.91
N PHE A 37 2.51 -12.34 -4.12
CA PHE A 37 1.87 -11.02 -4.18
C PHE A 37 1.74 -10.38 -2.79
N GLY A 38 1.49 -11.16 -1.74
CA GLY A 38 1.49 -10.65 -0.36
C GLY A 38 2.84 -10.07 0.02
N GLU A 39 3.93 -10.75 -0.31
CA GLU A 39 5.28 -10.21 -0.13
C GLU A 39 5.53 -8.95 -0.97
N LEU A 40 5.06 -8.91 -2.23
CA LEU A 40 5.17 -7.69 -3.03
C LEU A 40 4.49 -6.51 -2.34
N PHE A 41 3.29 -6.68 -1.79
CA PHE A 41 2.59 -5.60 -1.10
C PHE A 41 3.23 -5.22 0.24
N ASP A 42 3.63 -6.21 1.05
CA ASP A 42 4.34 -5.97 2.31
C ASP A 42 5.68 -5.26 2.07
N SER A 43 6.33 -5.51 0.93
CA SER A 43 7.56 -4.82 0.57
C SER A 43 7.37 -3.31 0.44
N PHE A 44 6.16 -2.81 0.21
CA PHE A 44 5.81 -1.39 0.22
C PHE A 44 5.32 -0.91 1.58
N LEU A 45 4.38 -1.64 2.19
CA LEU A 45 3.58 -1.15 3.31
C LEU A 45 4.16 -1.44 4.70
N ASN A 46 4.90 -2.54 4.85
CA ASN A 46 5.42 -2.94 6.14
C ASN A 46 6.48 -1.92 6.61
N ARG A 47 6.52 -1.58 7.91
CA ARG A 47 7.43 -0.55 8.46
C ARG A 47 8.76 -1.09 8.96
N ASP A 48 8.83 -2.40 9.18
CA ASP A 48 9.95 -3.05 9.88
C ASP A 48 10.91 -3.79 8.92
N ILE A 49 10.55 -3.90 7.63
CA ILE A 49 11.34 -4.63 6.63
C ILE A 49 12.52 -3.78 6.12
N SER A 50 13.72 -4.38 6.13
CA SER A 50 14.94 -3.77 5.58
C SER A 50 14.87 -3.56 4.06
N HIS A 51 15.58 -2.56 3.52
CA HIS A 51 15.60 -2.32 2.06
C HIS A 51 16.08 -3.52 1.25
N LYS A 52 17.07 -4.29 1.75
CA LYS A 52 17.54 -5.51 1.10
C LYS A 52 16.42 -6.54 0.97
N THR A 53 15.67 -6.76 2.06
CA THR A 53 14.55 -7.71 2.06
C THR A 53 13.45 -7.25 1.10
N ARG A 54 13.12 -5.95 1.06
CA ARG A 54 12.14 -5.40 0.10
C ARG A 54 12.53 -5.68 -1.35
N ILE A 55 13.80 -5.48 -1.70
CA ILE A 55 14.31 -5.78 -3.05
C ILE A 55 14.13 -7.26 -3.38
N ILE A 56 14.44 -8.16 -2.44
CA ILE A 56 14.27 -9.60 -2.65
C ILE A 56 12.80 -9.95 -2.89
N MET A 57 11.89 -9.41 -2.09
CA MET A 57 10.44 -9.62 -2.22
C MET A 57 9.93 -9.11 -3.58
N ALA A 58 10.30 -7.89 -3.97
CA ALA A 58 9.91 -7.32 -5.26
C ALA A 58 10.47 -8.11 -6.45
N MET A 59 11.76 -8.45 -6.43
CA MET A 59 12.38 -9.22 -7.50
C MET A 59 11.81 -10.65 -7.59
N ARG A 60 11.41 -11.26 -6.47
CA ARG A 60 10.73 -12.56 -6.47
C ARG A 60 9.41 -12.48 -7.25
N ALA A 61 8.61 -11.44 -7.01
CA ALA A 61 7.38 -11.22 -7.76
C ALA A 61 7.64 -10.94 -9.24
N TYR A 62 8.65 -10.14 -9.55
CA TYR A 62 9.04 -9.86 -10.94
C TYR A 62 9.44 -11.13 -11.70
N PHE A 63 10.34 -11.94 -11.13
CA PHE A 63 10.79 -13.18 -11.76
C PHE A 63 9.64 -14.18 -11.88
N PHE A 64 8.78 -14.30 -10.88
CA PHE A 64 7.59 -15.14 -10.97
C PHE A 64 6.69 -14.75 -12.15
N LEU A 65 6.37 -13.46 -12.30
CA LEU A 65 5.57 -12.96 -13.42
C LEU A 65 6.24 -13.20 -14.78
N SER A 66 7.56 -12.95 -14.85
CA SER A 66 8.35 -13.18 -16.06
C SER A 66 8.39 -14.65 -16.47
N THR A 67 8.63 -15.55 -15.51
CA THR A 67 8.61 -16.99 -15.73
C THR A 67 7.23 -17.48 -16.12
N TRP A 68 6.17 -17.00 -15.48
CA TRP A 68 4.79 -17.37 -15.82
C TRP A 68 4.42 -16.94 -17.24
N LYS A 69 4.77 -15.70 -17.63
CA LYS A 69 4.58 -15.21 -19.00
C LYS A 69 5.30 -16.09 -20.02
N ASN A 70 6.60 -16.35 -19.80
CA ASN A 70 7.40 -17.18 -20.70
C ASN A 70 6.79 -18.60 -20.80
N TYR A 71 6.38 -19.19 -19.69
CA TYR A 71 5.71 -20.50 -19.70
C TYR A 71 4.46 -20.52 -20.60
N ILE A 72 3.58 -19.52 -20.48
CA ILE A 72 2.38 -19.43 -21.33
C ILE A 72 2.77 -19.28 -22.81
N GLU A 73 3.77 -18.45 -23.11
CA GLU A 73 4.26 -18.24 -24.48
C GLU A 73 4.84 -19.53 -25.08
N GLN A 74 5.60 -20.32 -24.31
CA GLN A 74 6.10 -21.63 -24.77
C GLN A 74 4.96 -22.62 -25.01
N CYS A 75 3.98 -22.70 -24.11
CA CYS A 75 2.82 -23.58 -24.29
C CYS A 75 1.96 -23.18 -25.51
N ALA A 76 1.90 -21.90 -25.84
CA ALA A 76 1.21 -21.41 -27.04
C ALA A 76 1.87 -21.95 -28.32
N ILE A 77 3.20 -22.04 -28.34
CA ILE A 77 4.00 -22.59 -29.44
C ILE A 77 3.86 -24.12 -29.50
N LEU A 78 4.03 -24.81 -28.36
CA LEU A 78 4.11 -26.28 -28.30
C LEU A 78 2.75 -26.97 -28.45
N HIS A 79 1.68 -26.33 -27.95
CA HIS A 79 0.36 -26.95 -27.91
C HIS A 79 -0.63 -26.19 -28.79
N SER A 80 -1.00 -24.96 -28.44
CA SER A 80 -1.86 -24.11 -29.25
C SER A 80 -2.05 -22.72 -28.63
N ALA A 81 -1.91 -21.69 -29.45
CA ALA A 81 -2.26 -20.31 -29.10
C ALA A 81 -3.76 -20.09 -28.82
N LYS A 82 -4.63 -21.07 -29.18
CA LYS A 82 -6.06 -21.02 -28.86
C LYS A 82 -6.32 -21.21 -27.36
N TRP A 83 -5.55 -22.10 -26.73
CA TRP A 83 -5.72 -22.50 -25.33
C TRP A 83 -4.78 -21.74 -24.40
N TYR A 84 -3.56 -21.45 -24.87
CA TYR A 84 -2.55 -20.71 -24.14
C TYR A 84 -2.44 -19.31 -24.73
N ASN A 85 -3.09 -18.35 -24.08
CA ASN A 85 -3.07 -16.95 -24.46
C ASN A 85 -2.96 -16.11 -23.19
N MET A 86 -2.09 -15.10 -23.19
CA MET A 86 -1.89 -14.20 -22.05
C MET A 86 -3.20 -13.60 -21.52
N ASN A 87 -4.14 -13.28 -22.40
CA ASN A 87 -5.42 -12.68 -22.03
C ASN A 87 -6.40 -13.65 -21.35
N LYS A 88 -6.14 -14.97 -21.41
CA LYS A 88 -7.04 -16.01 -20.88
C LYS A 88 -6.38 -16.88 -19.82
N SER A 89 -5.08 -17.13 -19.95
CA SER A 89 -4.31 -18.09 -19.16
C SER A 89 -3.46 -17.42 -18.09
N CYS A 90 -3.43 -16.08 -18.05
CA CYS A 90 -2.76 -15.30 -17.02
C CYS A 90 -3.76 -14.38 -16.30
N ILE A 91 -3.27 -13.64 -15.32
CA ILE A 91 -3.98 -12.49 -14.76
C ILE A 91 -4.25 -11.45 -15.86
N SER A 92 -5.17 -10.51 -15.58
CA SER A 92 -5.50 -9.46 -16.55
C SER A 92 -4.24 -8.72 -17.02
N PRO A 93 -4.15 -8.34 -18.31
CA PRO A 93 -2.99 -7.61 -18.83
C PRO A 93 -2.67 -6.34 -18.03
N GLN A 94 -3.72 -5.67 -17.52
CA GLN A 94 -3.60 -4.49 -16.67
C GLN A 94 -2.92 -4.84 -15.34
N SER A 95 -3.41 -5.88 -14.64
CA SER A 95 -2.80 -6.34 -13.39
C SER A 95 -1.35 -6.80 -13.60
N PHE A 96 -1.08 -7.52 -14.69
CA PHE A 96 0.27 -7.97 -15.03
C PHE A 96 1.24 -6.79 -15.14
N ASN A 97 0.88 -5.78 -15.92
CA ASN A 97 1.70 -4.59 -16.10
C ASN A 97 1.86 -3.83 -14.77
N ILE A 98 0.79 -3.66 -14.00
CA ILE A 98 0.83 -2.99 -12.69
C ILE A 98 1.81 -3.71 -11.74
N PHE A 99 1.74 -5.03 -11.63
CA PHE A 99 2.61 -5.78 -10.72
C PHE A 99 4.08 -5.78 -11.16
N CYS A 100 4.35 -5.89 -12.47
CA CYS A 100 5.71 -5.72 -12.99
C CYS A 100 6.25 -4.32 -12.68
N SER A 101 5.47 -3.27 -12.98
CA SER A 101 5.86 -1.89 -12.71
C SER A 101 6.02 -1.61 -11.21
N LEU A 102 5.22 -2.23 -10.34
CA LEU A 102 5.39 -2.13 -8.88
C LEU A 102 6.75 -2.72 -8.45
N ALA A 103 7.09 -3.91 -8.92
CA ALA A 103 8.37 -4.52 -8.58
C ALA A 103 9.57 -3.68 -9.07
N GLU A 104 9.53 -3.22 -10.32
CA GLU A 104 10.60 -2.40 -10.91
C GLU A 104 10.72 -1.03 -10.22
N SER A 105 9.59 -0.36 -9.98
CA SER A 105 9.55 0.96 -9.36
C SER A 105 10.08 0.95 -7.93
N LEU A 106 9.85 -0.13 -7.16
CA LEU A 106 10.41 -0.26 -5.81
C LEU A 106 11.95 -0.22 -5.84
N VAL A 107 12.56 -0.99 -6.75
CA VAL A 107 14.01 -1.04 -6.89
C VAL A 107 14.55 0.31 -7.38
N LEU A 108 13.89 0.91 -8.38
CA LEU A 108 14.27 2.23 -8.89
C LEU A 108 14.15 3.31 -7.82
N LEU A 109 13.11 3.28 -6.99
CA LEU A 109 12.90 4.26 -5.94
C LEU A 109 13.96 4.15 -4.85
N ILE A 110 14.34 2.93 -4.45
CA ILE A 110 15.46 2.71 -3.51
C ILE A 110 16.77 3.26 -4.10
N LEU A 111 17.05 2.98 -5.37
CA LEU A 111 18.26 3.46 -6.03
C LEU A 111 18.28 4.99 -6.19
N ALA A 112 17.17 5.58 -6.61
CA ALA A 112 17.02 7.02 -6.73
C ALA A 112 17.19 7.70 -5.36
N HIS A 113 16.57 7.16 -4.32
CA HIS A 113 16.71 7.69 -2.97
C HIS A 113 18.15 7.64 -2.48
N ARG A 114 18.84 6.51 -2.69
CA ARG A 114 20.26 6.36 -2.36
C ARG A 114 21.13 7.40 -3.08
N ASN A 115 20.86 7.65 -4.35
CA ASN A 115 21.70 8.50 -5.19
C ASN A 115 21.45 10.01 -4.98
N TYR A 116 20.21 10.42 -4.73
CA TYR A 116 19.82 11.84 -4.68
C TYR A 116 19.45 12.35 -3.28
N TYR A 117 19.09 11.47 -2.34
CA TYR A 117 18.55 11.82 -1.02
C TYR A 117 19.22 11.04 0.11
N SER A 118 20.52 10.79 0.01
CA SER A 118 21.28 9.98 0.99
C SER A 118 21.23 10.49 2.44
N ASN A 119 20.94 11.78 2.63
CA ASN A 119 20.84 12.42 3.95
C ASN A 119 19.46 12.31 4.61
N TYR A 120 18.45 11.81 3.88
CA TYR A 120 17.09 11.66 4.38
C TYR A 120 16.78 10.17 4.61
N PRO A 121 15.97 9.84 5.63
CA PRO A 121 15.47 8.47 5.79
C PRO A 121 14.45 8.14 4.69
N PHE A 122 14.49 6.91 4.20
CA PHE A 122 13.58 6.44 3.15
C PHE A 122 12.36 5.72 3.75
N PHE A 123 11.19 6.33 3.69
CA PHE A 123 9.93 5.79 4.23
C PHE A 123 8.97 5.36 3.13
N LEU A 124 9.09 4.10 2.71
CA LEU A 124 8.38 3.60 1.53
C LEU A 124 6.85 3.61 1.69
N TRP A 125 6.34 3.39 2.91
CA TRP A 125 4.90 3.42 3.20
C TRP A 125 4.28 4.82 3.09
N GLU A 126 5.07 5.90 3.03
CA GLU A 126 4.57 7.26 2.83
C GLU A 126 4.38 7.63 1.34
N TYR A 127 4.89 6.80 0.42
CA TYR A 127 4.77 7.03 -1.03
C TYR A 127 3.40 6.60 -1.61
N GLY A 128 2.45 6.22 -0.76
CA GLY A 128 1.08 5.88 -1.14
C GLY A 128 0.13 7.07 -1.18
N THR A 129 -1.12 6.83 -1.59
CA THR A 129 -2.20 7.83 -1.62
C THR A 129 -3.02 7.90 -0.33
N GLU A 130 -2.70 7.07 0.66
CA GLU A 130 -3.50 6.92 1.89
C GLU A 130 -3.75 8.26 2.61
N ALA A 131 -2.73 9.12 2.69
CA ALA A 131 -2.88 10.45 3.30
C ALA A 131 -3.90 11.33 2.56
N LEU A 132 -3.95 11.23 1.22
CA LEU A 132 -4.93 11.95 0.41
C LEU A 132 -6.34 11.38 0.58
N GLU A 133 -6.47 10.05 0.69
CA GLU A 133 -7.74 9.39 0.94
C GLU A 133 -8.33 9.79 2.29
N HIS A 134 -7.51 9.83 3.35
CA HIS A 134 -7.91 10.32 4.66
C HIS A 134 -8.29 11.81 4.61
N LEU A 135 -7.51 12.64 3.91
CA LEU A 135 -7.83 14.06 3.71
C LEU A 135 -9.21 14.23 3.06
N PHE A 136 -9.48 13.48 1.99
CA PHE A 136 -10.78 13.51 1.33
C PHE A 136 -11.90 12.91 2.19
N GLY A 137 -11.61 11.90 2.99
CA GLY A 137 -12.55 11.34 3.97
C GLY A 137 -12.98 12.39 5.00
N ILE A 138 -12.03 13.11 5.59
CA ILE A 138 -12.29 14.21 6.52
C ILE A 138 -13.07 15.34 5.82
N ALA A 139 -12.67 15.71 4.60
CA ALA A 139 -13.38 16.75 3.85
C ALA A 139 -14.85 16.38 3.59
N ARG A 140 -15.14 15.12 3.24
CA ARG A 140 -16.52 14.63 3.06
C ARG A 140 -17.33 14.58 4.36
N GLN A 141 -16.70 14.35 5.50
CA GLN A 141 -17.38 14.45 6.80
C GLN A 141 -17.84 15.88 7.12
N LEU A 142 -17.12 16.89 6.62
CA LEU A 142 -17.50 18.29 6.78
C LEU A 142 -18.53 18.73 5.74
N ILE A 143 -18.29 18.39 4.47
CA ILE A 143 -19.12 18.75 3.32
C ILE A 143 -19.16 17.54 2.37
N PRO A 144 -20.26 16.76 2.32
CA PRO A 144 -20.31 15.50 1.57
C PRO A 144 -19.92 15.60 0.09
N ASP A 145 -20.43 16.62 -0.62
CA ASP A 145 -20.18 16.87 -2.04
C ASP A 145 -19.48 18.22 -2.25
N PHE A 146 -18.28 18.37 -1.66
CA PHE A 146 -17.54 19.61 -1.75
C PHE A 146 -17.06 19.92 -3.18
N THR A 147 -17.14 21.18 -3.56
CA THR A 147 -16.43 21.74 -4.71
C THR A 147 -14.97 22.01 -4.38
N TYR A 148 -14.12 22.21 -5.40
CA TYR A 148 -12.72 22.60 -5.18
C TYR A 148 -12.58 23.84 -4.29
N TYR A 149 -13.44 24.85 -4.46
CA TYR A 149 -13.43 26.07 -3.66
C TYR A 149 -13.75 25.78 -2.17
N GLU A 150 -14.63 24.82 -1.90
CA GLU A 150 -14.96 24.41 -0.53
C GLU A 150 -13.81 23.62 0.12
N LEU A 151 -13.18 22.72 -0.62
CA LEU A 151 -11.97 22.03 -0.14
C LEU A 151 -10.86 23.04 0.17
N TYR A 152 -10.63 24.00 -0.72
CA TYR A 152 -9.67 25.07 -0.51
C TYR A 152 -9.95 25.86 0.77
N LYS A 153 -11.21 26.27 1.00
CA LYS A 153 -11.62 26.95 2.24
C LYS A 153 -11.39 26.09 3.49
N VAL A 154 -11.65 24.78 3.43
CA VAL A 154 -11.39 23.86 4.54
C VAL A 154 -9.90 23.82 4.85
N ILE A 155 -9.04 23.63 3.84
CA ILE A 155 -7.58 23.59 3.99
C ILE A 155 -7.06 24.92 4.57
N SER A 156 -7.49 26.07 4.03
CA SER A 156 -7.06 27.37 4.53
C SER A 156 -7.44 27.61 6.00
N ARG A 157 -8.62 27.14 6.43
CA ARG A 157 -9.04 27.23 7.83
C ARG A 157 -8.19 26.34 8.74
N VAL A 158 -7.86 25.12 8.30
CA VAL A 158 -6.97 24.22 9.05
C VAL A 158 -5.58 24.84 9.18
N GLN A 159 -5.01 25.35 8.09
CA GLN A 159 -3.70 26.03 8.10
C GLN A 159 -3.69 27.25 9.03
N HIS A 160 -4.75 28.06 9.03
CA HIS A 160 -4.85 29.20 9.91
C HIS A 160 -4.87 28.79 11.39
N ARG A 161 -5.63 27.75 11.75
CA ARG A 161 -5.67 27.21 13.11
C ARG A 161 -4.33 26.59 13.53
N ASP A 162 -3.68 25.84 12.65
CA ASP A 162 -2.34 25.29 12.91
C ASP A 162 -1.32 26.41 13.15
N ASN A 163 -1.37 27.48 12.35
CA ASN A 163 -0.53 28.65 12.55
C ASN A 163 -0.79 29.34 13.91
N ILE A 164 -2.06 29.51 14.31
CA ILE A 164 -2.40 30.03 15.64
C ILE A 164 -1.78 29.14 16.72
N LEU A 165 -2.04 27.82 16.68
CA LEU A 165 -1.53 26.86 17.67
C LEU A 165 0.01 26.85 17.75
N ARG A 166 0.70 26.94 16.61
CA ARG A 166 2.18 27.00 16.56
C ARG A 166 2.73 28.34 17.02
N SER A 167 2.01 29.42 16.76
CA SER A 167 2.36 30.77 17.25
C SER A 167 2.08 30.93 18.74
N GLU A 168 1.10 30.18 19.28
CA GLU A 168 0.69 30.14 20.68
C GLU A 168 1.53 29.17 21.54
N ASN A 169 2.77 28.83 21.17
CA ASN A 169 3.62 27.99 22.01
C ASN A 169 3.79 28.57 23.44
N ILE A 170 3.06 27.97 24.39
CA ILE A 170 3.33 27.82 25.84
C ILE A 170 3.28 29.10 26.70
N SER A 171 2.13 29.80 26.78
CA SER A 171 1.93 30.74 27.89
C SER A 171 0.61 30.70 28.65
N ASP A 172 -0.50 30.15 28.15
CA ASP A 172 -1.78 30.30 28.87
C ASP A 172 -2.80 29.17 28.63
N ILE A 173 -2.45 27.94 29.02
CA ILE A 173 -3.50 27.01 29.47
C ILE A 173 -3.48 27.03 31.00
N GLN A 174 -3.84 28.17 31.59
CA GLN A 174 -4.46 28.13 32.91
C GLN A 174 -5.80 27.44 32.73
N GLU A 175 -5.93 26.22 33.26
CA GLU A 175 -7.22 25.60 33.50
C GLU A 175 -8.14 26.66 34.13
N LYS A 176 -9.23 27.01 33.43
CA LYS A 176 -10.33 27.76 34.05
C LYS A 176 -10.84 26.92 35.19
N LYS A 177 -10.36 27.19 36.41
CA LYS A 177 -11.00 26.73 37.65
C LYS A 177 -12.44 27.19 37.59
N SER A 178 -13.33 26.23 37.36
CA SER A 178 -14.77 26.40 37.41
C SER A 178 -15.11 27.16 38.69
N ALA A 179 -15.85 28.24 38.54
CA ALA A 179 -16.20 29.14 39.62
C ALA A 179 -16.81 28.35 40.78
N ALA A 180 -16.11 28.32 41.91
CA ALA A 180 -16.66 27.87 43.17
C ALA A 180 -17.93 28.69 43.44
N GLY A 181 -19.07 28.00 43.46
CA GLY A 181 -20.36 28.57 43.82
C GLY A 181 -20.25 29.27 45.18
N LYS A 182 -20.62 30.54 45.20
CA LYS A 182 -20.67 31.37 46.39
C LYS A 182 -21.80 30.86 47.28
N ILE A 183 -21.44 30.48 48.50
CA ILE A 183 -22.35 30.24 49.62
C ILE A 183 -23.02 31.57 49.97
N ILE A 184 -24.35 31.62 49.89
CA ILE A 184 -25.26 32.22 50.87
C ILE A 184 -26.50 31.32 50.93
#